data_AF-A0A7W0YXZ8-F1
#
_entry.id   AF-A0A7W0YXZ8-F1
#
_cell.length_a   1.000
_cell.length_b   1.000
_cell.length_c   1.000
_cell.angle_alpha   90.00
_cell.angle_beta   90.00
_cell.angle_gamma   90.00
#
_symmetry.space_group_name_H-M   'P 1'
#
loop_
_entity.id
_entity.type
_entity.pdbx_description
1 polymer ?
#
loop_
_entity_poly.entity_id
_entity_poly.type
_entity_poly.pdbx_seq_one_letter_code
_entity_poly.pdbx_strand_id
1 'polypeptide(L)' 'MAIVTYGQASCVYPGATSPSVDKLDLEIRDGEFMVLVGPSGCGKSTSLR' A
#
# COMPACT_ATOMS: atom_id res chain seq x y z
N MET A 1 -1.68 -10.12 17.87
CA MET A 1 -2.68 -10.56 16.89
C MET A 1 -3.48 -9.34 16.49
N ALA A 2 -3.39 -8.95 15.22
CA ALA A 2 -3.87 -7.65 14.71
C ALA A 2 -4.35 -7.79 13.26
N ILE A 3 -5.38 -7.01 12.94
CA ILE A 3 -5.91 -6.86 11.58
C ILE A 3 -5.34 -5.54 11.02
N VAL A 4 -4.94 -5.54 9.75
CA VAL A 4 -4.52 -4.33 9.03
C VAL A 4 -5.55 -4.02 7.96
N THR A 5 -6.03 -2.78 7.92
CA THR A 5 -6.99 -2.33 6.91
C THR A 5 -6.60 -0.98 6.34
N TYR A 6 -6.47 -0.90 5.02
CA TYR A 6 -6.49 0.33 4.25
C TYR A 6 -7.82 0.45 3.52
N GLY A 7 -8.43 1.63 3.58
CA GLY A 7 -9.61 1.98 2.78
C GLY A 7 -9.31 3.21 1.94
N GLN A 8 -9.30 3.04 0.61
CA GLN A 8 -9.02 4.09 -0.36
C GLN A 8 -7.76 4.93 -0.03
N ALA A 9 -6.71 4.28 0.49
CA ALA A 9 -5.51 4.97 0.94
C ALA A 9 -4.67 5.46 -0.25
N SER A 10 -4.31 6.75 -0.26
CA SER A 10 -3.40 7.34 -1.25
C SER A 10 -2.17 7.93 -0.57
N CYS A 11 -1.02 7.85 -1.24
CA CYS A 11 0.22 8.45 -0.79
C CYS A 11 0.87 9.24 -1.92
N VAL A 12 1.18 10.52 -1.64
CA VAL A 12 1.84 11.45 -2.57
C VAL A 12 3.06 12.02 -1.87
N TYR A 13 4.23 11.89 -2.50
CA TYR A 13 5.46 12.50 -1.98
C TYR A 13 5.59 13.96 -2.45
N PRO A 14 6.31 14.81 -1.69
CA PRO A 14 6.57 16.19 -2.10
C PRO A 14 7.19 16.27 -3.49
N GLY A 15 6.60 17.09 -4.38
CA GLY A 15 7.07 17.28 -5.75
C GLY A 15 6.63 16.22 -6.75
N ALA A 16 5.88 15.18 -6.34
CA ALA A 16 5.31 14.21 -7.26
C ALA A 16 4.10 14.80 -8.01
N THR A 17 4.02 14.53 -9.32
CA THR A 17 2.88 14.93 -10.16
C THR A 17 1.70 13.95 -10.09
N SER A 18 1.92 12.74 -9.56
CA SER A 18 0.92 11.71 -9.36
C SER A 18 1.15 10.95 -8.05
N PRO A 19 0.11 10.33 -7.46
CA PRO A 19 0.27 9.49 -6.29
C PRO A 19 1.19 8.30 -6.56
N SER A 20 2.01 7.93 -5.58
CA SER A 20 2.79 6.68 -5.59
C SER A 20 1.95 5.46 -5.21
N VAL A 21 0.89 5.70 -4.45
CA VAL A 21 -0.22 4.77 -4.20
C VAL A 21 -1.49 5.56 -4.39
N ASP A 22 -2.42 5.07 -5.21
CA ASP A 22 -3.71 5.71 -5.45
C ASP A 22 -4.85 4.77 -5.07
N LYS A 23 -5.63 5.16 -4.05
CA LYS A 23 -6.86 4.46 -3.61
C LYS A 23 -6.67 2.97 -3.33
N LEU A 24 -5.66 2.63 -2.54
CA LEU A 24 -5.43 1.26 -2.09
C LEU A 24 -6.49 0.82 -1.09
N ASP A 25 -7.24 -0.22 -1.44
CA ASP A 25 -8.00 -1.05 -0.50
C ASP A 25 -7.19 -2.32 -0.21
N LEU A 26 -6.96 -2.58 1.07
CA LEU A 26 -6.21 -3.76 1.52
C LEU A 26 -6.74 -4.20 2.89
N GLU A 27 -7.03 -5.48 3.02
CA GLU A 27 -7.34 -6.11 4.31
C GLU A 27 -6.37 -7.28 4.50
N ILE A 28 -5.65 -7.28 5.62
CA ILE A 28 -4.80 -8.39 6.02
C ILE A 28 -5.35 -8.90 7.34
N ARG A 29 -5.80 -10.15 7.33
CA ARG A 29 -6.35 -10.82 8.51
C ARG A 29 -5.23 -11.23 9.45
N ASP A 30 -5.60 -11.44 10.69
CA ASP A 30 -4.67 -11.93 11.70
C ASP A 30 -4.08 -13.29 11.29
N GLY A 31 -2.75 -13.40 11.30
CA GLY A 31 -2.01 -14.59 10.87
C GLY A 31 -1.93 -14.80 9.35
N GLU A 32 -2.46 -13.89 8.53
CA GLU A 32 -2.39 -13.99 7.07
C GLU A 32 -0.98 -13.71 6.54
N PHE A 33 -0.53 -14.52 5.58
CA PHE A 33 0.74 -14.34 4.88
C PHE A 33 0.48 -13.77 3.48
N MET A 34 0.93 -12.53 3.25
CA MET A 34 0.77 -11.82 1.98
C MET A 34 2.13 -11.46 1.37
N VAL A 35 2.20 -11.46 0.04
CA VAL A 35 3.35 -10.94 -0.72
C VAL A 35 2.89 -9.86 -1.70
N LEU A 36 3.58 -8.71 -1.69
CA LEU A 36 3.38 -7.65 -2.68
C LEU A 36 4.37 -7.80 -3.84
N VAL A 37 3.87 -7.96 -5.06
CA VAL A 37 4.66 -8.09 -6.29
C VAL A 37 4.31 -7.02 -7.30
N GLY A 38 5.29 -6.64 -8.13
CA GLY A 38 5.09 -5.67 -9.21
C GLY A 38 6.39 -4.96 -9.62
N PRO A 39 6.39 -4.24 -10.76
CA PRO A 39 7.55 -3.54 -11.31
C PRO A 39 8.21 -2.56 -10.31
N SER A 40 9.46 -2.18 -10.56
CA SER A 40 10.10 -1.12 -9.77
C SER A 40 9.27 0.18 -9.83
N GLY A 41 9.13 0.86 -8.69
CA GLY A 41 8.38 2.13 -8.60
C GLY A 41 6.85 2.00 -8.46
N CYS A 42 6.26 0.81 -8.46
CA CYS A 42 4.79 0.64 -8.40
C CYS A 42 4.16 0.82 -7.00
N GLY A 43 4.86 1.43 -6.03
CA GLY A 43 4.28 1.73 -4.71
C GLY A 43 4.42 0.66 -3.61
N LYS A 44 5.04 -0.51 -3.86
CA LYS A 44 5.17 -1.60 -2.86
C LYS A 44 5.71 -1.15 -1.49
N SER A 45 6.88 -0.50 -1.48
CA SER A 45 7.50 -0.02 -0.23
C SER A 45 6.73 1.16 0.38
N THR A 46 5.96 1.88 -0.43
CA THR A 46 5.07 2.95 0.04
C THR A 46 3.84 2.37 0.75
N SER A 47 3.28 1.26 0.27
CA SER A 47 2.15 0.55 0.91
C SER A 47 2.49 -0.08 2.26
N LEU A 48 3.78 -0.33 2.53
CA LEU A 48 4.28 -0.98 3.77
C LEU A 48 4.84 0.00 4.81
N ARG A 49 4.88 1.30 4.51
CA ARG A 49 5.36 2.35 5.43
C ARG A 49 4.20 3.01 6.16
#